data_AF-A0A1I3LPG0-F1
#
_entry.id   AF-A0A1I3LPG0-F1
#
_cell.length_a   1.000
_cell.length_b   1.000
_cell.length_c   1.000
_cell.angle_alpha   90.00
_cell.angle_beta   90.00
_cell.angle_gamma   90.00
#
_symmetry.space_group_name_H-M   'P 1'
#
loop_
_entity.id
_entity.type
_entity.pdbx_description
1 polymer ?
#
loop_
_entity_poly.entity_id
_entity_poly.type
_entity_poly.pdbx_seq_one_letter_code
_entity_poly.pdbx_strand_id
1 'polypeptide(L)'
;MKATHCSVPECDRPINARELCKAHYYRWSRYGDPLGTPPPRAPRPLKAKNPCTIDGCDLVQYGRGWCENHYARWRRHGSTHDKRAESRDARVRFEERVDRTTTPLGCHLWQGPPNGSGYGYFNLNGRSVGAHVAACLLAGVDVPSGYEPDHLCRVPLCVRMDHLEVVTAAENKRRAASVRWGKVSA
;
A
#
# COMPACT_ATOMS: atom_id res chain seq x y z
N MET A 1 -67.99 -45.29 3.15
CA MET A 1 -67.37 -44.83 1.89
C MET A 1 -65.87 -44.67 2.14
N LYS A 2 -64.98 -45.14 1.26
CA LYS A 2 -63.54 -44.91 1.41
C LYS A 2 -63.21 -43.48 1.00
N ALA A 3 -62.41 -42.77 1.79
CA ALA A 3 -61.94 -41.45 1.42
C ALA A 3 -61.14 -41.54 0.11
N THR A 4 -61.36 -40.59 -0.80
CA THR A 4 -60.65 -40.48 -2.09
C THR A 4 -59.72 -39.27 -2.15
N HIS A 5 -59.86 -38.34 -1.21
CA HIS A 5 -59.13 -37.07 -1.13
C HIS A 5 -58.33 -36.95 0.16
N CYS A 6 -57.28 -36.13 0.13
CA CYS A 6 -56.35 -35.93 1.24
C CYS A 6 -57.08 -35.56 2.53
N SER A 7 -56.63 -36.12 3.66
CA SER A 7 -57.17 -35.82 5.00
C SER A 7 -56.76 -34.45 5.57
N VAL A 8 -55.94 -33.68 4.84
CA VAL A 8 -55.53 -32.33 5.28
C VAL A 8 -56.67 -31.36 4.93
N PRO A 9 -57.15 -30.54 5.89
CA PRO A 9 -58.19 -29.55 5.63
C PRO A 9 -57.87 -28.68 4.41
N GLU A 10 -58.88 -28.37 3.61
CA GLU A 10 -58.74 -27.52 2.41
C GLU A 10 -57.78 -28.09 1.34
N CYS A 11 -57.64 -29.43 1.27
CA CYS A 11 -56.82 -30.08 0.25
C CYS A 11 -57.58 -31.16 -0.54
N ASP A 12 -58.09 -30.78 -1.71
CA ASP A 12 -58.84 -31.69 -2.60
C ASP A 12 -57.95 -32.53 -3.52
N ARG A 13 -56.71 -32.83 -3.11
CA ARG A 13 -55.81 -33.70 -3.91
C ARG A 13 -56.07 -35.17 -3.60
N PRO A 14 -55.95 -36.08 -4.58
CA PRO A 14 -56.20 -37.49 -4.36
C PRO A 14 -55.21 -38.10 -3.35
N ILE A 15 -55.69 -39.07 -2.58
CA ILE A 15 -54.84 -39.83 -1.65
C ILE A 15 -53.77 -40.57 -2.42
N ASN A 16 -52.52 -40.44 -1.96
CA ASN A 16 -51.39 -41.22 -2.41
C ASN A 16 -51.08 -42.37 -1.45
N ALA A 17 -50.91 -42.06 -0.16
CA ALA A 17 -50.64 -43.04 0.89
C ALA A 17 -50.95 -42.45 2.28
N ARG A 18 -51.32 -43.30 3.26
CA ARG A 18 -51.68 -42.88 4.63
C ARG A 18 -52.73 -41.77 4.69
N GLU A 19 -53.74 -41.83 3.82
CA GLU A 19 -54.79 -40.80 3.71
C GLU A 19 -54.28 -39.40 3.28
N LEU A 20 -53.02 -39.29 2.89
CA LEU A 20 -52.38 -38.05 2.47
C LEU A 20 -52.12 -38.05 0.96
N CYS A 21 -52.25 -36.89 0.33
CA CYS A 21 -51.78 -36.69 -1.04
C CYS A 21 -50.25 -36.79 -1.12
N LYS A 22 -49.69 -36.92 -2.34
CA LYS A 22 -48.23 -37.09 -2.54
C LYS A 22 -47.38 -36.05 -1.82
N ALA A 23 -47.80 -34.78 -1.80
CA ALA A 23 -47.04 -33.70 -1.15
C ALA A 23 -47.13 -33.73 0.38
N HIS A 24 -48.31 -33.99 0.94
CA HIS A 24 -48.49 -34.09 2.39
C HIS A 24 -47.85 -35.37 2.94
N TYR A 25 -47.91 -36.47 2.19
CA TYR A 25 -47.17 -37.69 2.49
C TYR A 25 -45.65 -37.43 2.48
N TYR A 26 -45.14 -36.68 1.50
CA TYR A 26 -43.73 -36.31 1.45
C TYR A 26 -43.30 -35.46 2.66
N ARG A 27 -44.09 -34.44 3.04
CA ARG A 27 -43.82 -33.60 4.22
C ARG A 27 -43.86 -34.40 5.51
N TRP A 28 -44.89 -35.23 5.69
CA TRP A 28 -44.99 -36.15 6.81
C TRP A 28 -43.78 -37.10 6.88
N SER A 29 -43.37 -37.69 5.75
CA SER A 29 -42.22 -38.59 5.70
C SER A 29 -40.89 -37.89 5.99
N ARG A 30 -40.77 -36.59 5.72
CA ARG A 30 -39.53 -35.82 5.92
C ARG A 30 -39.48 -35.14 7.29
N TYR A 31 -40.61 -34.71 7.82
CA TYR A 31 -40.70 -33.79 8.96
C TYR A 31 -41.65 -34.26 10.07
N GLY A 32 -42.31 -35.40 9.90
CA GLY A 32 -43.28 -35.95 10.86
C GLY A 32 -44.67 -35.31 10.80
N ASP A 33 -44.84 -34.20 10.08
CA ASP A 33 -46.10 -33.44 9.94
C ASP A 33 -46.47 -33.26 8.46
N PRO A 34 -47.70 -33.59 8.02
CA PRO A 34 -48.16 -33.31 6.65
C PRO A 34 -48.15 -31.83 6.25
N LEU A 35 -48.21 -30.91 7.21
CA LEU A 35 -48.03 -29.47 7.04
C LEU A 35 -46.61 -29.00 7.36
N GLY A 36 -45.72 -29.93 7.71
CA GLY A 36 -44.34 -29.67 8.06
C GLY A 36 -43.62 -28.88 6.98
N THR A 37 -43.08 -27.74 7.38
CA THR A 37 -42.18 -26.93 6.56
C THR A 37 -40.74 -27.40 6.78
N PRO A 38 -39.84 -27.23 5.78
CA PRO A 38 -38.42 -27.46 6.02
C PRO A 38 -37.96 -26.58 7.19
N PRO A 39 -37.10 -27.08 8.09
CA PRO A 39 -36.49 -26.22 9.09
C PRO A 39 -35.77 -25.05 8.40
N PRO A 40 -35.64 -23.88 9.07
CA PRO A 40 -34.88 -22.78 8.54
C PRO A 40 -33.52 -23.29 8.07
N ARG A 41 -33.15 -22.99 6.81
CA ARG A 41 -31.82 -23.37 6.32
C ARG A 41 -30.81 -22.64 7.22
N ALA A 42 -29.94 -23.40 7.88
CA ALA A 42 -28.79 -22.80 8.55
C ALA A 42 -28.04 -21.92 7.53
N PRO A 43 -27.56 -20.73 7.93
CA PRO A 43 -26.77 -19.90 7.04
C PRO A 43 -25.59 -20.73 6.54
N ARG A 44 -25.41 -20.75 5.21
CA ARG A 44 -24.27 -21.44 4.60
C ARG A 44 -23.01 -20.74 5.11
N PRO A 45 -22.01 -21.47 5.65
CA PRO A 45 -20.79 -20.83 6.13
C PRO A 45 -20.16 -20.05 4.97
N LEU A 46 -19.78 -18.80 5.22
CA LEU A 46 -19.04 -17.99 4.26
C LEU A 46 -17.73 -18.72 3.97
N LYS A 47 -17.50 -19.09 2.71
CA LYS A 47 -16.24 -19.73 2.31
C LYS A 47 -15.10 -18.78 2.65
N ALA A 48 -14.13 -19.24 3.44
CA ALA A 48 -12.91 -18.49 3.71
C ALA A 48 -12.24 -18.15 2.38
N LYS A 49 -11.94 -16.87 2.16
CA LYS A 49 -11.20 -16.43 0.98
C LYS A 49 -9.73 -16.83 1.19
N ASN A 50 -9.12 -17.42 0.18
CA ASN A 50 -7.70 -17.79 0.22
C ASN A 50 -6.82 -16.54 0.42
N PRO A 51 -5.66 -16.64 1.07
CA PRO A 51 -4.68 -15.55 1.17
C PRO A 51 -3.98 -15.33 -0.18
N CYS A 52 -3.51 -14.11 -0.43
CA CYS A 52 -2.74 -13.75 -1.61
C CYS A 52 -1.52 -14.67 -1.75
N THR A 53 -1.19 -15.10 -2.96
CA THR A 53 -0.02 -15.94 -3.24
C THR A 53 1.30 -15.15 -3.37
N ILE A 54 1.25 -13.84 -3.16
CA ILE A 54 2.46 -13.00 -3.16
C ILE A 54 3.06 -13.09 -1.75
N ASP A 55 4.32 -13.49 -1.68
CA ASP A 55 5.05 -13.63 -0.43
C ASP A 55 5.03 -12.31 0.38
N GLY A 56 4.78 -12.42 1.68
CA GLY A 56 4.62 -11.26 2.57
C GLY A 56 3.32 -10.46 2.40
N CYS A 57 2.28 -11.00 1.73
CA CYS A 57 0.98 -10.34 1.61
C CYS A 57 -0.15 -11.16 2.26
N ASP A 58 -0.64 -10.70 3.40
CA ASP A 58 -1.72 -11.36 4.16
C ASP A 58 -3.14 -10.99 3.69
N LEU A 59 -3.26 -10.21 2.62
CA LEU A 59 -4.56 -9.83 2.06
C LEU A 59 -5.22 -11.02 1.38
N VAL A 60 -6.55 -11.03 1.35
CA VAL A 60 -7.32 -12.10 0.69
C VAL A 60 -7.28 -11.98 -0.83
N GLN A 61 -7.36 -13.13 -1.51
CA GLN A 61 -7.45 -13.21 -2.96
C GLN A 61 -8.73 -12.57 -3.49
N TYR A 62 -8.56 -11.77 -4.54
CA TYR A 62 -9.62 -11.23 -5.38
C TYR A 62 -9.75 -12.06 -6.66
N GLY A 63 -8.63 -12.34 -7.35
CA GLY A 63 -8.61 -13.11 -8.59
C GLY A 63 -7.19 -13.46 -9.03
N ARG A 64 -7.04 -14.54 -9.83
CA ARG A 64 -5.73 -15.07 -10.29
C ARG A 64 -4.74 -15.43 -9.16
N GLY A 65 -5.24 -15.74 -7.96
CA GLY A 65 -4.37 -16.01 -6.80
C GLY A 65 -3.91 -14.76 -6.06
N TRP A 66 -4.31 -13.56 -6.49
CA TRP A 66 -3.79 -12.30 -5.96
C TRP A 66 -4.87 -11.45 -5.29
N CYS A 67 -4.46 -10.64 -4.31
CA CYS A 67 -5.33 -9.62 -3.74
C CYS A 67 -5.69 -8.54 -4.77
N GLU A 68 -6.70 -7.73 -4.48
CA GLU A 68 -7.20 -6.71 -5.40
C GLU A 68 -6.09 -5.74 -5.86
N ASN A 69 -5.19 -5.35 -4.95
CA ASN A 69 -4.07 -4.46 -5.24
C ASN A 69 -3.06 -5.08 -6.22
N HIS A 70 -2.69 -6.34 -5.99
CA HIS A 70 -1.77 -7.07 -6.88
C HIS A 70 -2.41 -7.37 -8.24
N TYR A 71 -3.70 -7.72 -8.26
CA TYR A 71 -4.45 -7.92 -9.50
C TYR A 71 -4.55 -6.62 -10.31
N ALA A 72 -4.86 -5.49 -9.67
CA ALA A 72 -4.93 -4.18 -10.32
C ALA A 72 -3.56 -3.72 -10.86
N ARG A 73 -2.48 -3.95 -10.11
CA ARG A 73 -1.11 -3.63 -10.53
C ARG A 73 -0.70 -4.43 -11.76
N TRP A 74 -0.96 -5.73 -11.75
CA TRP A 74 -0.72 -6.60 -12.90
C TRP A 74 -1.53 -6.14 -14.12
N ARG A 75 -2.81 -5.80 -13.95
CA ARG A 75 -3.66 -5.30 -15.05
C ARG A 75 -3.14 -4.00 -15.67
N ARG A 76 -2.52 -3.10 -14.90
CA ARG A 76 -1.95 -1.84 -15.41
C ARG A 76 -0.56 -1.97 -16.00
N HIS A 77 0.30 -2.80 -15.39
CA HIS A 77 1.75 -2.75 -15.65
C HIS A 77 2.36 -4.11 -16.00
N GLY A 78 1.55 -5.18 -16.08
CA GLY A 78 2.01 -6.54 -16.38
C GLY A 78 2.75 -7.24 -15.25
N SER A 79 2.90 -6.60 -14.07
CA SER A 79 3.61 -7.17 -12.92
C SER A 79 2.83 -6.98 -11.61
N THR A 80 2.87 -8.00 -10.74
CA THR A 80 2.35 -7.95 -9.37
C THR A 80 3.36 -7.39 -8.38
N HIS A 81 4.65 -7.39 -8.72
CA HIS A 81 5.72 -6.93 -7.84
C HIS A 81 5.46 -5.48 -7.41
N ASP A 82 5.56 -5.23 -6.12
CA ASP A 82 5.56 -3.86 -5.62
C ASP A 82 6.94 -3.27 -5.86
N LYS A 83 7.06 -2.38 -6.85
CA LYS A 83 8.30 -1.62 -7.08
C LYS A 83 8.71 -0.79 -5.85
N ARG A 84 7.82 -0.57 -4.87
CA ARG A 84 8.14 0.06 -3.58
C ARG A 84 8.72 -0.93 -2.56
N ALA A 85 8.37 -2.22 -2.63
CA ALA A 85 8.96 -3.27 -1.80
C ALA A 85 10.33 -3.71 -2.35
N GLU A 86 10.49 -3.71 -3.68
CA GLU A 86 11.80 -3.76 -4.36
C GLU A 86 12.49 -2.39 -4.38
N SER A 87 12.27 -1.57 -3.34
CA SER A 87 13.09 -0.40 -3.07
C SER A 87 14.53 -0.88 -2.95
N ARG A 88 15.30 -0.75 -4.04
CA ARG A 88 16.76 -0.78 -3.97
C ARG A 88 17.18 -0.01 -2.72
N ASP A 89 18.08 -0.62 -1.94
CA ASP A 89 18.67 -0.03 -0.74
C ASP A 89 18.78 1.49 -0.92
N ALA A 90 18.23 2.26 0.01
CA ALA A 90 18.14 3.70 -0.12
C ALA A 90 19.52 4.34 -0.39
N ARG A 91 20.59 3.74 0.15
CA ARG A 91 21.96 4.13 -0.13
C ARG A 91 22.32 3.92 -1.59
N VAL A 92 22.00 2.76 -2.16
CA VAL A 92 22.25 2.48 -3.59
C VAL A 92 21.54 3.50 -4.47
N ARG A 93 20.25 3.76 -4.24
CA ARG A 93 19.49 4.76 -5.02
C ARG A 93 20.01 6.18 -4.86
N PHE A 94 20.53 6.50 -3.68
CA PHE A 94 21.11 7.80 -3.40
C PHE A 94 22.42 7.96 -4.17
N GLU A 95 23.34 6.99 -4.05
CA GLU A 95 24.66 7.00 -4.69
C GLU A 95 24.58 7.06 -6.22
N GLU A 96 23.60 6.40 -6.84
CA GLU A 96 23.37 6.47 -8.30
C GLU A 96 23.04 7.89 -8.82
N ARG A 97 22.75 8.83 -7.93
CA ARG A 97 22.43 10.23 -8.25
C ARG A 97 23.50 11.21 -7.78
N VAL A 98 24.65 10.72 -7.31
CA VAL A 98 25.75 11.58 -6.86
C VAL A 98 26.86 11.58 -7.90
N ASP A 99 27.06 12.73 -8.53
CA ASP A 99 28.22 12.98 -9.37
C ASP A 99 29.40 13.41 -8.49
N ARG A 100 30.48 12.63 -8.54
CA ARG A 100 31.73 12.87 -7.79
C ARG A 100 32.87 13.34 -8.69
N THR A 101 32.59 13.72 -9.94
CA THR A 101 33.59 14.33 -10.80
C THR A 101 34.10 15.63 -10.16
N THR A 102 35.39 15.88 -10.33
CA THR A 102 36.08 16.98 -9.66
C THR A 102 35.46 18.33 -10.03
N THR A 103 34.74 18.94 -9.09
CA THR A 103 34.37 20.35 -9.18
C THR A 103 35.50 21.22 -8.63
N PRO A 104 35.60 22.51 -9.01
CA PRO A 104 36.60 23.42 -8.46
C PRO A 104 36.59 23.53 -6.92
N LEU A 105 35.43 23.25 -6.30
CA LEU A 105 35.25 23.27 -4.85
C LEU A 105 35.34 21.86 -4.23
N GLY A 106 35.51 20.79 -5.01
CA GLY A 106 35.50 19.41 -4.52
C GLY A 106 34.12 18.93 -4.05
N CYS A 107 33.04 19.50 -4.58
CA CYS A 107 31.67 19.12 -4.25
C CYS A 107 31.28 17.78 -4.89
N HIS A 108 30.40 17.04 -4.22
CA HIS A 108 29.67 15.91 -4.83
C HIS A 108 28.26 16.39 -5.18
N LEU A 109 27.91 16.45 -6.46
CA LEU A 109 26.70 17.10 -6.96
C LEU A 109 25.54 16.12 -7.11
N TRP A 110 24.39 16.49 -6.55
CA TRP A 110 23.13 15.80 -6.75
C TRP A 110 22.62 15.99 -8.19
N GLN A 111 22.34 14.88 -8.87
CA GLN A 111 21.89 14.83 -10.26
C GLN A 111 20.35 14.71 -10.39
N GLY A 112 19.63 14.66 -9.28
CA GLY A 112 18.16 14.69 -9.31
C GLY A 112 17.60 16.10 -9.50
N PRO A 113 16.32 16.22 -9.88
CA PRO A 113 15.69 17.52 -10.11
C PRO A 113 15.71 18.39 -8.84
N PRO A 114 16.07 19.68 -8.94
CA PRO A 114 15.98 20.62 -7.83
C PRO A 114 14.52 21.07 -7.60
N ASN A 115 14.26 21.61 -6.42
CA ASN A 115 13.05 22.37 -6.13
C ASN A 115 13.16 23.82 -6.65
N GLY A 116 12.12 24.62 -6.47
CA GLY A 116 12.11 26.04 -6.89
C GLY A 116 13.15 26.93 -6.20
N SER A 117 13.77 26.46 -5.11
CA SER A 117 14.85 27.16 -4.40
C SER A 117 16.25 26.61 -4.75
N GLY A 118 16.34 25.68 -5.71
CA GLY A 118 17.61 25.10 -6.18
C GLY A 118 18.12 23.88 -5.40
N TYR A 119 17.40 23.41 -4.38
CA TYR A 119 17.83 22.25 -3.56
C TYR A 119 17.33 20.93 -4.14
N GLY A 120 18.20 19.92 -4.13
CA GLY A 120 17.83 18.55 -4.47
C GLY A 120 16.94 17.91 -3.40
N TYR A 121 16.15 16.91 -3.79
CA TYR A 121 15.34 16.09 -2.88
C TYR A 121 15.45 14.60 -3.19
N PHE A 122 15.23 13.78 -2.17
CA PHE A 122 15.33 12.34 -2.22
C PHE A 122 14.19 11.68 -1.42
N ASN A 123 13.67 10.56 -1.94
CA ASN A 123 12.71 9.74 -1.20
C ASN A 123 13.46 8.71 -0.33
N LEU A 124 13.42 8.93 0.98
CA LEU A 124 13.99 8.06 2.00
C LEU A 124 12.84 7.48 2.83
N ASN A 125 12.71 6.15 2.82
CA ASN A 125 11.67 5.41 3.56
C ASN A 125 10.24 5.95 3.34
N GLY A 126 9.90 6.30 2.08
CA GLY A 126 8.58 6.82 1.71
C GLY A 126 8.39 8.31 1.95
N ARG A 127 9.33 9.00 2.62
CA ARG A 127 9.28 10.44 2.87
C ARG A 127 10.21 11.20 1.92
N SER A 128 9.71 12.29 1.34
CA SER A 128 10.57 13.22 0.58
C SER A 128 11.33 14.11 1.56
N VAL A 129 12.67 14.10 1.48
CA VAL A 129 13.57 14.92 2.28
C VAL A 129 14.57 15.64 1.37
N GLY A 130 15.22 16.71 1.84
CA GLY A 130 16.30 17.35 1.10
C GLY A 130 17.46 16.37 0.82
N ALA A 131 18.11 16.48 -0.34
CA ALA A 131 19.18 15.56 -0.72
C ALA A 131 20.38 15.64 0.25
N HIS A 132 20.70 16.84 0.75
CA HIS A 132 21.72 17.04 1.78
C HIS A 132 21.31 16.43 3.13
N VAL A 133 20.02 16.49 3.50
CA VAL A 133 19.50 15.80 4.71
C VAL A 133 19.59 14.29 4.54
N ALA A 134 19.22 13.77 3.37
CA ALA A 134 19.35 12.35 3.06
C ALA A 134 20.81 11.87 3.14
N ALA A 135 21.78 12.68 2.68
CA ALA A 135 23.20 12.38 2.82
C ALA A 135 23.60 12.21 4.30
N CYS A 136 23.21 13.14 5.18
CA CYS A 136 23.48 13.04 6.61
C CYS A 136 22.87 11.77 7.20
N LEU A 137 21.57 11.52 6.98
CA LEU A 137 20.86 10.37 7.54
C LEU A 137 21.44 9.03 7.05
N LEU A 138 21.78 8.92 5.76
CA LEU A 138 22.38 7.72 5.19
C LEU A 138 23.84 7.50 5.66
N ALA A 139 24.53 8.56 6.06
CA ALA A 139 25.84 8.51 6.71
C ALA A 139 25.77 8.24 8.23
N GLY A 140 24.56 8.12 8.80
CA GLY A 140 24.37 7.92 10.24
C GLY A 140 24.50 9.19 11.08
N VAL A 141 24.49 10.37 10.44
CA VAL A 141 24.48 11.66 11.13
C VAL A 141 23.04 12.06 11.43
N ASP A 142 22.75 12.27 12.71
CA ASP A 142 21.42 12.71 13.15
C ASP A 142 21.17 14.17 12.76
N VAL A 143 19.93 14.45 12.37
CA VAL A 143 19.46 15.80 12.04
C VAL A 143 18.18 16.04 12.86
N PRO A 144 18.32 16.53 14.11
CA PRO A 144 17.19 16.74 14.99
C PRO A 144 16.21 17.78 14.45
N SER A 145 14.99 17.77 15.00
CA SER A 145 14.00 18.81 14.69
C SER A 145 14.54 20.20 15.02
N GLY A 146 14.37 21.16 14.11
CA GLY A 146 14.90 22.53 14.25
C GLY A 146 16.34 22.73 13.77
N TYR A 147 17.01 21.64 13.37
CA TYR A 147 18.34 21.67 12.76
C TYR A 147 18.28 21.37 11.26
N GLU A 148 19.22 21.93 10.52
CA GLU A 148 19.37 21.78 9.08
C GLU A 148 20.87 21.67 8.74
N PRO A 149 21.25 20.79 7.79
CA PRO A 149 22.62 20.79 7.28
C PRO A 149 22.88 22.05 6.43
N ASP A 150 23.76 22.93 6.92
CA ASP A 150 24.24 24.13 6.21
C ASP A 150 25.37 23.76 5.23
N HIS A 151 25.28 24.27 4.01
CA HIS A 151 26.31 24.08 2.98
C HIS A 151 27.48 25.04 3.20
N LEU A 152 28.58 24.54 3.76
CA LEU A 152 29.83 25.28 3.89
C LEU A 152 30.36 25.76 2.52
N CYS A 153 30.12 24.95 1.48
CA CYS A 153 30.49 25.25 0.10
C CYS A 153 29.51 26.16 -0.66
N ARG A 154 28.35 26.48 -0.08
CA ARG A 154 27.29 27.32 -0.69
C ARG A 154 26.75 26.82 -2.04
N VAL A 155 26.89 25.52 -2.32
CA VAL A 155 26.31 24.86 -3.49
C VAL A 155 25.10 24.04 -3.05
N PRO A 156 23.84 24.46 -3.34
CA PRO A 156 22.62 23.81 -2.83
C PRO A 156 22.45 22.33 -3.24
N LEU A 157 23.09 21.94 -4.35
CA LEU A 157 23.10 20.56 -4.85
C LEU A 157 24.25 19.71 -4.29
N CYS A 158 25.15 20.28 -3.49
CA CYS A 158 26.23 19.50 -2.88
C CYS A 158 25.68 18.56 -1.79
N VAL A 159 26.12 17.31 -1.82
CA VAL A 159 25.78 16.28 -0.84
C VAL A 159 27.02 15.66 -0.16
N ARG A 160 28.19 16.28 -0.35
CA ARG A 160 29.43 15.84 0.31
C ARG A 160 29.35 16.12 1.80
N MET A 161 29.54 15.10 2.63
CA MET A 161 29.45 15.19 4.09
C MET A 161 30.41 16.24 4.69
N ASP A 162 31.66 16.31 4.21
CA ASP A 162 32.63 17.31 4.68
C ASP A 162 32.22 18.77 4.39
N HIS A 163 31.23 18.98 3.51
CA HIS A 163 30.71 20.31 3.16
C HIS A 163 29.38 20.63 3.83
N LEU A 164 28.92 19.76 4.74
CA LEU A 164 27.67 19.90 5.49
C LEU A 164 27.95 20.03 6.98
N GLU A 165 27.34 21.01 7.62
CA GLU A 165 27.37 21.17 9.06
C GLU A 165 25.94 21.24 9.59
N VAL A 166 25.55 20.37 10.52
CA VAL A 166 24.21 20.40 11.13
C VAL A 166 24.14 21.57 12.10
N VAL A 167 23.40 22.60 11.73
CA VAL A 167 23.24 23.82 12.51
C VAL A 167 21.77 24.10 12.77
N THR A 168 21.47 25.03 13.68
CA THR A 168 20.09 25.48 13.87
C THR A 168 19.60 26.25 12.65
N ALA A 169 18.28 26.22 12.40
CA ALA A 169 17.69 27.04 11.32
C ALA A 169 17.98 28.55 11.48
N ALA A 170 18.17 29.03 12.72
CA ALA A 170 18.56 30.42 13.00
C ALA A 170 19.99 30.72 12.54
N GLU A 171 20.93 29.82 12.82
CA GLU A 171 22.32 29.93 12.39
C GLU A 171 22.46 29.82 10.87
N ASN A 172 21.74 28.88 10.25
CA ASN A 172 21.69 28.72 8.79
C ASN A 172 21.26 30.04 8.11
N LYS A 173 20.16 30.65 8.60
CA LYS A 173 19.68 31.95 8.11
C LYS A 173 20.69 33.09 8.33
N ARG A 174 21.33 33.13 9.50
CA ARG A 174 22.36 34.14 9.82
C ARG A 174 23.54 34.06 8.84
N ARG A 175 24.01 32.85 8.55
CA ARG A 175 25.09 32.60 7.58
C ARG A 175 24.68 32.97 6.16
N ALA A 176 23.47 32.64 5.74
CA ALA A 176 22.94 33.05 4.43
C ALA A 176 22.87 34.58 4.28
N ALA A 177 22.46 35.31 5.32
CA ALA A 177 22.37 36.77 5.31
C ALA A 177 23.74 37.47 5.28
N SER A 178 24.79 36.84 5.81
CA SER A 178 26.15 37.40 5.82
C SER A 178 26.87 37.36 4.46
N VAL A 179 26.30 36.71 3.45
CA VAL A 179 26.88 36.62 2.10
C VAL A 179 26.16 37.61 1.17
N ARG A 180 26.88 38.62 0.70
CA ARG A 180 26.41 39.47 -0.41
C ARG A 180 26.34 38.61 -1.66
N TRP A 181 25.13 38.36 -2.15
CA TRP A 181 24.93 37.83 -3.50
C TRP A 181 25.47 38.85 -4.50
N GLY A 182 26.67 38.62 -5.02
CA GLY A 182 27.10 39.26 -6.25
C GLY A 182 26.17 38.78 -7.34
N LYS A 183 25.34 39.67 -7.90
CA LYS A 183 24.60 39.38 -9.13
C LYS A 183 25.64 39.00 -10.18
N VAL A 184 25.69 37.73 -10.57
CA VAL A 184 26.37 37.36 -11.81
C VAL A 184 25.47 37.91 -12.91
N SER A 185 25.88 39.05 -13.47
CA SER A 185 25.25 39.64 -14.65
C SER A 185 25.28 38.62 -15.78
N ALA A 186 24.13 38.43 -16.44
CA ALA A 186 24.03 37.73 -17.71
C ALA A 186 24.80 38.44 -18.82
#